data_AF-A0A0W0WXC3-F1
#
_entry.id   AF-A0A0W0WXC3-F1
#
_cell.length_a   1.000
_cell.length_b   1.000
_cell.length_c   1.000
_cell.angle_alpha   90.00
_cell.angle_beta   90.00
_cell.angle_gamma   90.00
#
_symmetry.space_group_name_H-M   'P 1'
#
loop_
_entity.id
_entity.type
_entity.pdbx_description
1 polymer ?
#
loop_
_entity_poly.entity_id
_entity_poly.type
_entity_poly.pdbx_seq_one_letter_code
_entity_poly.pdbx_strand_id
1 'polypeptide(L)' 'MKRILFLSYLFFLTGMLHAADIPDVVIGDDQYNQDMCVERSANDCINTMCLTSEDRDCQDKCQTDAEDKCKEQSE' A
#
# COMPACT_ATOMS: atom_id res chain seq x y z
N MET A 1 -19.45 -46.00 21.27
CA MET A 1 -18.92 -45.71 19.91
C MET A 1 -19.17 -44.29 19.43
N LYS A 2 -20.38 -43.71 19.61
CA LYS A 2 -20.70 -42.33 19.18
C LYS A 2 -19.79 -41.22 19.77
N ARG A 3 -19.35 -41.36 21.03
CA ARG A 3 -18.43 -40.40 21.70
C ARG A 3 -16.99 -40.46 21.15
N ILE A 4 -16.52 -41.64 20.74
CA ILE A 4 -15.17 -41.84 20.17
C ILE A 4 -15.09 -41.28 18.75
N LEU A 5 -16.19 -41.42 17.99
CA LEU A 5 -16.34 -40.80 16.66
C LEU A 5 -16.35 -39.27 16.75
N PHE A 6 -16.98 -38.70 17.78
CA PHE A 6 -17.02 -37.25 18.00
C PHE A 6 -15.63 -36.67 18.36
N LEU A 7 -14.86 -37.38 19.19
CA LEU A 7 -13.50 -37.01 19.56
C LEU A 7 -12.53 -37.07 18.36
N SER A 8 -12.71 -38.07 17.48
CA SER A 8 -11.91 -38.19 16.25
C SER A 8 -12.20 -37.04 15.29
N TYR A 9 -13.46 -36.63 15.16
CA TYR A 9 -13.86 -35.49 14.32
C TYR A 9 -13.25 -34.16 14.79
N LEU A 10 -13.20 -33.91 16.10
CA LEU A 10 -12.58 -32.72 16.68
C LEU A 10 -11.06 -32.65 16.46
N PHE A 11 -10.37 -33.80 16.44
CA PHE A 11 -8.92 -33.85 16.26
C PHE A 11 -8.48 -33.53 14.82
N PHE A 12 -9.30 -33.81 13.82
CA PHE A 12 -8.99 -33.45 12.42
C PHE A 12 -9.17 -31.95 12.12
N LEU A 13 -9.90 -31.21 12.96
CA LEU A 13 -10.22 -29.80 12.71
C LEU A 13 -9.10 -28.83 13.12
N THR A 14 -8.15 -29.25 13.98
CA THR A 14 -7.12 -28.36 14.55
C THR A 14 -5.87 -28.22 13.69
N GLY A 15 -5.74 -28.98 12.60
CA GLY A 15 -4.52 -29.03 11.77
C GLY A 15 -4.42 -27.99 10.64
N MET A 16 -5.41 -27.11 10.46
CA MET A 16 -5.45 -26.15 9.35
C MET A 16 -5.04 -24.72 9.73
N LEU A 17 -4.56 -24.49 10.95
CA LEU A 17 -4.06 -23.18 11.39
C LEU A 17 -2.53 -23.14 11.35
N HIS A 18 -1.95 -23.33 10.17
CA HIS A 18 -0.59 -22.88 9.91
C HIS A 18 -0.71 -21.50 9.27
N ALA A 19 -0.51 -20.44 10.08
CA ALA A 19 -0.17 -19.15 9.51
C ALA A 19 1.11 -19.36 8.70
N ALA A 20 1.05 -19.07 7.40
CA ALA A 20 2.27 -18.88 6.66
C ALA A 20 2.99 -17.72 7.34
N ASP A 21 4.23 -17.93 7.79
CA ASP A 21 5.14 -16.83 8.08
C ASP A 21 5.41 -16.11 6.75
N ILE A 22 4.46 -15.26 6.36
CA ILE A 22 4.66 -14.29 5.30
C ILE A 22 5.68 -13.34 5.88
N PRO A 23 6.89 -13.22 5.32
CA PRO A 23 7.86 -12.28 5.83
C PRO A 23 7.20 -10.91 5.85
N ASP A 24 7.16 -10.30 7.03
CA ASP A 24 6.77 -8.92 7.21
C ASP A 24 7.75 -8.08 6.39
N VAL A 25 7.40 -7.77 5.14
CA VAL A 25 8.18 -6.88 4.27
C VAL A 25 7.91 -5.44 4.75
N VAL A 26 8.26 -5.15 6.01
CA VAL A 26 8.11 -3.84 6.65
C VAL A 26 9.10 -2.82 6.09
N ILE A 27 9.97 -3.23 5.17
CA ILE A 27 10.94 -2.34 4.49
C ILE A 27 10.43 -1.93 3.08
N GLY A 28 9.37 -2.57 2.58
CA GLY A 28 8.85 -2.31 1.23
C GLY A 28 7.60 -1.44 1.20
N ASP A 29 6.70 -1.56 2.20
CA ASP A 29 5.36 -0.95 2.10
C ASP A 29 5.39 0.57 2.28
N ASP A 30 6.16 1.10 3.24
CA ASP A 30 6.21 2.55 3.48
C ASP A 30 6.86 3.32 2.32
N GLN A 31 7.99 2.83 1.80
CA GLN A 31 8.65 3.44 0.64
C GLN A 31 7.81 3.28 -0.64
N TYR A 32 7.20 2.11 -0.84
CA TYR A 32 6.29 1.88 -1.96
C TYR A 32 5.05 2.78 -1.89
N ASN A 33 4.50 2.99 -0.69
CA ASN A 33 3.38 3.90 -0.46
C ASN A 33 3.79 5.36 -0.71
N GLN A 34 5.01 5.75 -0.35
CA GLN A 34 5.54 7.08 -0.59
C GLN A 34 5.76 7.34 -2.09
N ASP A 35 6.44 6.44 -2.80
CA ASP A 35 6.68 6.56 -4.23
C ASP A 35 5.35 6.60 -5.01
N MET A 36 4.40 5.74 -4.65
CA MET A 36 3.05 5.72 -5.22
C MET A 36 2.27 7.01 -4.93
N CYS A 37 2.45 7.60 -3.74
CA CYS A 37 1.82 8.86 -3.38
C CYS A 37 2.34 9.99 -4.27
N VAL A 38 3.67 10.09 -4.42
CA VAL A 38 4.32 11.12 -5.22
C VAL A 38 3.90 10.97 -6.68
N GLU A 39 4.01 9.77 -7.24
CA GLU A 39 3.65 9.51 -8.63
C GLU A 39 2.18 9.88 -8.92
N ARG A 40 1.24 9.48 -8.07
CA ARG A 40 -0.18 9.78 -8.27
C ARG A 40 -0.46 11.27 -8.13
N SER A 41 0.10 11.92 -7.11
CA SER A 41 -0.14 13.33 -6.84
C SER A 41 0.45 14.23 -7.93
N ALA A 42 1.67 13.91 -8.38
CA ALA A 42 2.31 14.63 -9.48
C ALA A 42 1.50 14.48 -10.78
N ASN A 43 1.09 13.25 -11.12
CA ASN A 43 0.30 13.00 -12.33
C ASN A 43 -1.08 13.69 -12.29
N ASP A 44 -1.76 13.68 -11.15
CA ASP A 44 -3.04 14.37 -10.99
C ASP A 44 -2.90 15.89 -11.18
N CYS A 45 -1.86 16.47 -10.57
CA CYS A 45 -1.51 17.88 -10.73
C CYS A 45 -1.20 18.22 -12.20
N ILE A 46 -0.35 17.43 -12.86
CA ILE A 46 0.04 17.66 -14.26
C ILE A 46 -1.18 17.61 -15.18
N ASN A 47 -2.03 16.59 -15.02
CA ASN A 47 -3.22 16.42 -15.85
C ASN A 47 -4.29 17.49 -15.60
N THR A 48 -4.36 18.04 -14.40
CA THR A 48 -5.36 19.05 -14.04
C THR A 48 -4.91 20.47 -14.35
N MET A 49 -3.63 20.77 -14.09
CA MET A 49 -3.10 22.13 -14.13
C MET A 49 -2.23 22.39 -15.35
N CYS A 50 -1.32 21.48 -15.70
CA CYS A 50 -0.30 21.76 -16.71
C CYS A 50 -0.79 21.74 -18.15
N LEU A 51 -1.91 21.08 -18.43
CA LEU A 51 -2.52 21.11 -19.77
C LEU A 51 -3.07 22.49 -20.16
N THR A 52 -3.42 23.31 -19.17
CA THR A 52 -4.01 24.65 -19.37
C THR A 52 -3.14 25.77 -18.83
N SER A 53 -2.01 25.44 -18.19
CA SER A 53 -1.06 26.40 -17.63
C SER A 53 -0.15 26.98 -18.72
N GLU A 54 0.15 28.27 -18.61
CA GLU A 54 1.20 28.92 -19.41
C GLU A 54 2.59 28.79 -18.77
N ASP A 55 2.66 28.20 -17.58
CA ASP A 55 3.88 28.07 -16.79
C ASP A 55 4.77 26.96 -17.36
N ARG A 56 6.01 27.32 -17.73
CA ARG A 56 6.97 26.40 -18.36
C ARG A 56 7.43 25.30 -17.42
N ASP A 57 7.46 25.62 -16.13
CA ASP A 57 7.99 24.74 -15.09
C ASP A 57 6.85 24.04 -14.32
N CYS A 58 5.65 23.97 -14.91
CA CYS A 58 4.47 23.42 -14.26
C CYS A 58 4.67 21.97 -13.80
N GLN A 59 5.31 21.13 -14.62
CA GLN A 59 5.56 19.74 -14.25
C GLN A 59 6.53 19.62 -13.07
N ASP A 60 7.59 20.43 -13.06
CA ASP A 60 8.58 20.45 -11.98
C ASP A 60 7.96 20.95 -10.66
N LYS A 61 7.07 21.95 -10.74
CA LYS A 61 6.27 22.40 -9.59
C LYS A 61 5.35 21.31 -9.07
N CYS A 62 4.60 20.65 -9.95
CA CYS A 62 3.73 19.54 -9.57
C CYS A 62 4.50 18.38 -8.92
N GLN A 63 5.72 18.10 -9.39
CA GLN A 63 6.61 17.09 -8.80
C GLN A 63 7.06 17.50 -7.40
N THR A 64 7.53 18.74 -7.23
CA THR A 64 7.98 19.28 -5.94
C THR A 64 6.83 19.29 -4.91
N ASP A 65 5.66 19.79 -5.31
CA ASP A 65 4.48 19.85 -4.45
C ASP A 65 4.00 18.44 -4.05
N ALA A 66 4.12 17.46 -4.94
CA ALA A 66 3.78 16.07 -4.64
C ALA A 66 4.75 15.45 -3.63
N GLU A 67 6.05 15.71 -3.76
CA GLU A 67 7.07 15.26 -2.81
C GLU A 67 6.83 15.83 -1.41
N ASP A 68 6.59 17.14 -1.30
CA ASP A 68 6.31 17.80 -0.03
C ASP A 68 5.02 17.27 0.61
N LYS A 69 3.93 17.20 -0.17
CA LYS A 69 2.63 16.69 0.29
C LYS A 69 2.69 15.24 0.78
N CYS A 70 3.45 14.39 0.10
CA CYS A 70 3.56 12.98 0.47
C CYS A 70 4.51 12.77 1.64
N LYS A 71 5.52 13.64 1.79
CA LYS A 71 6.39 13.67 2.96
C LYS A 71 5.62 14.07 4.22
N GLU A 72 4.77 15.10 4.17
CA GLU A 72 3.91 15.50 5.29
C GLU A 72 2.94 14.41 5.74
N GLN A 73 2.49 13.53 4.84
CA GLN A 73 1.58 12.43 5.17
C GLN A 73 2.29 11.19 5.75
N SER A 74 3.62 11.13 5.63
CA SER A 74 4.45 10.05 6.17
C SER A 74 5.00 10.34 7.57
N GLU A 75 4.78 11.55 8.09
CA GLU A 75 5.09 11.98 9.47
C GLU A 75 3.92 11.75 10.44
#